data_AF-A0A2H5W7M7-F1
#
_entry.id   AF-A0A2H5W7M7-F1
#
_cell.length_a   1.000
_cell.length_b   1.000
_cell.length_c   1.000
_cell.angle_alpha   90.00
_cell.angle_beta   90.00
_cell.angle_gamma   90.00
#
_symmetry.space_group_name_H-M   'P 1'
#
loop_
_entity.id
_entity.type
_entity.pdbx_description
1 polymer ?
#
loop_
_entity_poly.entity_id
_entity_poly.type
_entity_poly.pdbx_seq_one_letter_code
_entity_poly.pdbx_strand_id
1 'polypeptide(L)'
;MWACPACRRRLHRLQERGGLVWGCPACRGRAVSMAVLEHTFGAVELVQQLTEKARPDSPTAGRPCMVCHRPMVEVGVIADVYLPLEVCRRCRFVWFDAQELQDALNTSFSEVSERLARHRRPVITGHDAYSGFVEASEPEGFREWVLLILGLPVEDRAPERVRRPWVTWGLSILVVFISVLAWVYGEASVRMLGFIPAEAFRYGGLTWLTAFFLHGSLLHLVGNLYFLLLFGDNVEDALGPRRYAALILAATLAGNFLHWLGEPRSQVPLIGASGGISGILTFYVLRFPRARLKVLFWLWWRPVWVISLSVWLWFALWVAGQLLGALMQIAGVGSVSYLGHLGGVAAGTAFWLWERRR
;
A
#
# COMPACT_ATOMS: atom_id res chain seq x y z
N MET A 1 37.50 -27.37 16.49
CA MET A 1 36.54 -27.73 17.56
C MET A 1 36.65 -26.65 18.62
N TRP A 2 35.56 -25.97 18.97
CA TRP A 2 35.65 -24.71 19.70
C TRP A 2 35.58 -24.90 21.23
N ALA A 3 36.32 -24.05 21.95
CA ALA A 3 36.32 -24.01 23.41
C ALA A 3 35.35 -22.94 23.90
N CYS A 4 34.66 -23.23 24.99
CA CYS A 4 33.75 -22.31 25.66
C CYS A 4 34.54 -21.10 26.19
N PRO A 5 34.14 -19.86 25.86
CA PRO A 5 34.82 -18.67 26.31
C PRO A 5 34.73 -18.45 27.83
N ALA A 6 33.72 -19.06 28.49
CA ALA A 6 33.51 -18.95 29.94
C ALA A 6 34.39 -19.93 30.75
N CYS A 7 34.38 -21.22 30.40
CA CYS A 7 34.96 -22.29 31.21
C CYS A 7 35.99 -23.14 30.46
N ARG A 8 36.35 -22.78 29.23
CA ARG A 8 37.33 -23.45 28.35
C ARG A 8 37.05 -24.92 28.02
N ARG A 9 35.91 -25.47 28.44
CA ARG A 9 35.47 -26.81 28.03
C ARG A 9 35.05 -26.83 26.56
N ARG A 10 35.14 -28.00 25.94
CA ARG A 10 34.72 -28.24 24.56
C ARG A 10 33.23 -27.92 24.36
N LEU A 11 32.91 -27.17 23.31
CA LEU A 11 31.54 -26.91 22.88
C LEU A 11 31.03 -28.07 22.02
N HIS A 12 29.74 -28.38 22.19
CA HIS A 12 29.02 -29.39 21.44
C HIS A 12 28.07 -28.73 20.46
N ARG A 13 27.96 -29.30 19.26
CA ARG A 13 26.95 -28.86 18.28
C ARG A 13 25.58 -29.35 18.73
N LEU A 14 24.65 -28.41 18.86
CA LEU A 14 23.25 -28.65 19.14
C LEU A 14 22.47 -28.25 17.89
N GLN A 15 21.71 -29.20 17.34
CA GLN A 15 20.80 -28.95 16.23
C GLN A 15 19.44 -28.60 16.83
N GLU A 16 19.08 -27.32 16.84
CA GLU A 16 17.76 -26.89 17.31
C GLU A 16 16.84 -26.64 16.11
N ARG A 17 15.52 -26.57 16.34
CA ARG A 17 14.50 -26.30 15.30
C ARG A 17 14.79 -25.01 14.51
N GLY A 18 15.61 -24.13 15.09
CA GLY A 18 16.08 -22.87 14.54
C GLY A 18 17.56 -22.85 14.11
N GLY A 19 18.19 -23.97 13.75
CA GLY A 19 19.55 -23.97 13.17
C GLY A 19 20.66 -24.40 14.13
N LEU A 20 21.92 -24.20 13.71
CA LEU A 20 23.08 -24.73 14.41
C LEU A 20 23.54 -23.82 15.55
N VAL A 21 23.51 -24.34 16.77
CA VAL A 21 23.94 -23.67 18.00
C VAL A 21 25.08 -24.47 18.65
N TRP A 22 26.00 -23.81 19.33
CA TRP A 22 27.07 -24.47 20.08
C TRP A 22 26.83 -24.34 21.59
N GLY A 23 26.59 -25.44 22.28
CA GLY A 23 26.34 -25.46 23.73
C GLY A 23 27.55 -25.94 24.53
N CYS A 24 27.74 -25.35 25.72
CA CYS A 24 28.70 -25.85 26.71
C CYS A 24 28.01 -26.76 27.73
N PRO A 25 28.46 -28.02 27.93
CA PRO A 25 27.83 -28.92 28.90
C PRO A 25 28.12 -28.55 30.36
N ALA A 26 29.13 -27.72 30.64
CA ALA A 26 29.50 -27.33 32.00
C ALA A 26 28.78 -26.07 32.47
N CYS A 27 28.95 -24.94 31.77
CA CYS A 27 28.33 -23.67 32.17
C CYS A 27 26.96 -23.44 31.51
N ARG A 28 26.51 -24.34 30.64
CA ARG A 28 25.25 -24.23 29.87
C ARG A 28 25.14 -23.01 28.95
N GLY A 29 26.14 -22.15 28.88
CA GLY A 29 26.20 -21.06 27.91
C GLY A 29 26.23 -21.58 26.48
N ARG A 30 25.74 -20.78 25.55
CA ARG A 30 25.72 -21.15 24.14
C ARG A 30 26.20 -20.03 23.24
N ALA A 31 26.59 -20.42 22.03
CA ALA A 31 27.06 -19.55 20.99
C ALA A 31 26.24 -19.75 19.72
N VAL A 32 25.91 -18.66 19.06
CA VAL A 32 25.16 -18.65 17.79
C VAL A 32 25.74 -17.60 16.86
N SER A 33 25.65 -17.81 15.55
CA SER A 33 26.00 -16.76 14.61
C SER A 33 24.82 -15.79 14.42
N MET A 34 25.11 -14.52 14.15
CA MET A 34 24.07 -13.53 13.82
C MET A 34 23.23 -13.97 12.61
N ALA A 35 23.81 -14.65 11.63
CA ALA A 35 23.08 -15.16 10.47
C ALA A 35 22.03 -16.22 10.86
N VAL A 36 22.34 -17.09 11.83
CA VAL A 36 21.38 -18.07 12.35
C VAL A 36 20.28 -17.38 13.18
N LEU A 37 20.64 -16.37 13.98
CA LEU A 37 19.65 -15.53 14.68
C LEU A 37 18.67 -14.85 13.70
N GLU A 38 19.20 -14.27 12.64
CA GLU A 38 18.42 -13.55 11.63
C GLU A 38 17.54 -14.50 10.82
N HIS A 39 18.13 -15.49 10.16
CA HIS A 39 17.41 -16.32 9.18
C HIS A 39 16.56 -17.41 9.80
N THR A 40 16.91 -17.87 11.00
CA THR A 40 16.31 -19.09 11.54
C THR A 40 15.48 -18.84 12.80
N PHE A 41 15.85 -17.83 13.59
CA PHE A 41 15.02 -17.37 14.72
C PHE A 41 14.19 -16.13 14.37
N GLY A 42 14.31 -15.56 13.16
CA GLY A 42 13.58 -14.36 12.74
C GLY A 42 13.96 -13.10 13.51
N ALA A 43 15.10 -13.13 14.21
CA ALA A 43 15.53 -12.07 15.14
C ALA A 43 16.28 -10.94 14.42
N VAL A 44 15.71 -10.44 13.31
CA VAL A 44 16.31 -9.40 12.45
C VAL A 44 16.61 -8.13 13.24
N GLU A 45 15.64 -7.67 14.04
CA GLU A 45 15.77 -6.45 14.84
C GLU A 45 16.81 -6.59 15.97
N LEU A 46 16.88 -7.77 16.61
CA LEU A 46 17.92 -8.09 17.58
C LEU A 46 19.31 -8.04 16.94
N VAL A 47 19.48 -8.62 15.75
CA VAL A 47 20.74 -8.59 15.01
C VAL A 47 21.11 -7.17 14.59
N GLN A 48 20.14 -6.35 14.21
CA GLN A 48 20.35 -4.94 13.91
C GLN A 48 20.86 -4.18 15.16
N GLN A 49 20.19 -4.31 16.30
CA GLN A 49 20.60 -3.66 17.55
C GLN A 49 21.99 -4.12 18.02
N LEU A 50 22.28 -5.43 17.93
CA LEU A 50 23.60 -5.97 18.24
C LEU A 50 24.68 -5.40 17.32
N THR A 51 24.38 -5.23 16.02
CA THR A 51 25.29 -4.64 15.05
C THR A 51 25.52 -3.15 15.33
N GLU A 52 24.45 -2.42 15.66
CA GLU A 52 24.51 -0.99 15.98
C GLU A 52 25.26 -0.68 17.28
N LYS A 53 25.18 -1.58 18.27
CA LYS A 53 25.85 -1.40 19.57
C LYS A 53 27.27 -1.97 19.60
N ALA A 54 27.60 -2.94 18.75
CA ALA A 54 28.95 -3.50 18.62
C ALA A 54 29.83 -2.72 17.61
N ARG A 55 29.85 -1.39 17.68
CA ARG A 55 30.64 -0.51 16.80
C ARG A 55 32.16 -0.67 17.02
N PRO A 56 33.01 -0.21 16.08
CA PRO A 56 34.46 -0.19 16.22
C PRO A 56 34.96 0.50 17.51
N ASP A 57 34.23 1.52 17.97
CA ASP A 57 34.62 2.34 19.13
C ASP A 57 34.03 1.82 20.45
N SER A 58 33.21 0.77 20.41
CA SER A 58 32.61 0.20 21.62
C SER A 58 33.68 -0.47 22.50
N PRO A 59 33.65 -0.25 23.82
CA PRO A 59 34.60 -0.85 24.73
C PRO A 59 34.50 -2.38 24.68
N THR A 60 35.65 -3.05 24.50
CA THR A 60 35.73 -4.52 24.53
C THR A 60 35.99 -4.98 25.96
N ALA A 61 34.94 -5.30 26.69
CA ALA A 61 35.00 -5.85 28.05
C ALA A 61 34.70 -7.35 28.11
N GLY A 62 34.23 -7.95 27.01
CA GLY A 62 33.73 -9.32 26.98
C GLY A 62 34.81 -10.39 26.79
N ARG A 63 34.41 -11.65 27.02
CA ARG A 63 35.24 -12.85 26.89
C ARG A 63 35.83 -12.99 25.46
N PRO A 64 36.92 -13.76 25.27
CA PRO A 64 37.51 -13.93 23.94
C PRO A 64 36.60 -14.76 23.02
N CYS A 65 36.46 -14.35 21.76
CA CYS A 65 35.67 -15.08 20.78
C CYS A 65 36.21 -16.51 20.57
N MET A 66 35.33 -17.50 20.60
CA MET A 66 35.68 -18.91 20.40
C MET A 66 36.28 -19.25 19.03
N VAL A 67 36.13 -18.36 18.03
CA VAL A 67 36.61 -18.55 16.65
C VAL A 67 37.90 -17.79 16.38
N CYS A 68 37.97 -16.50 16.74
CA CYS A 68 39.13 -15.66 16.41
C CYS A 68 39.94 -15.18 17.63
N HIS A 69 39.55 -15.56 18.85
CA HIS A 69 40.21 -15.22 20.11
C HIS A 69 40.35 -13.72 20.43
N ARG A 70 39.74 -12.85 19.63
CA ARG A 70 39.65 -11.41 19.92
C ARG A 70 38.64 -11.15 21.03
N PRO A 71 38.84 -10.11 21.86
CA PRO A 71 37.89 -9.75 22.91
C PRO A 71 36.54 -9.34 22.28
N MET A 72 35.46 -9.81 22.89
CA MET A 72 34.09 -9.51 22.45
C MET A 72 33.61 -8.19 23.07
N VAL A 73 32.61 -7.58 22.43
CA VAL A 73 31.92 -6.39 22.94
C VAL A 73 30.72 -6.86 23.74
N GLU A 74 30.61 -6.40 24.98
CA GLU A 74 29.42 -6.61 25.80
C GLU A 74 28.36 -5.58 25.42
N VAL A 75 27.17 -6.04 25.03
CA VAL A 75 26.03 -5.23 24.64
C VAL A 75 24.98 -5.41 25.73
N GLY A 76 24.89 -4.46 26.67
CA GLY A 76 24.11 -4.63 27.90
C GLY A 76 22.62 -4.32 27.82
N VAL A 77 22.12 -3.51 26.88
CA VAL A 77 20.69 -3.14 26.83
C VAL A 77 20.13 -3.49 25.47
N ILE A 78 19.02 -4.21 25.41
CA ILE A 78 18.29 -4.52 24.18
C ILE A 78 16.81 -4.37 24.52
N ALA A 79 16.09 -3.51 23.80
CA ALA A 79 14.67 -3.20 24.06
C ALA A 79 14.35 -2.93 25.55
N ASP A 80 15.07 -2.01 26.20
CA ASP A 80 14.83 -1.60 27.60
C ASP A 80 15.03 -2.70 28.68
N VAL A 81 15.48 -3.90 28.31
CA VAL A 81 15.90 -4.97 29.22
C VAL A 81 17.41 -5.12 29.20
N TYR A 82 18.02 -5.25 30.38
CA TYR A 82 19.46 -5.49 30.49
C TYR A 82 19.76 -6.96 30.17
N LEU A 83 20.37 -7.20 29.01
CA LEU A 83 20.80 -8.52 28.53
C LEU A 83 22.27 -8.38 28.16
N PRO A 84 23.23 -8.84 28.99
CA PRO A 84 24.66 -8.67 28.75
C PRO A 84 25.17 -9.63 27.67
N LEU A 85 24.80 -9.39 26.41
CA LEU A 85 25.19 -10.25 25.29
C LEU A 85 26.59 -9.90 24.80
N GLU A 86 27.41 -10.91 24.57
CA GLU A 86 28.77 -10.72 24.09
C GLU A 86 28.86 -10.97 22.59
N VAL A 87 29.32 -9.98 21.83
CA VAL A 87 29.37 -10.01 20.36
C VAL A 87 30.80 -9.93 19.83
N CYS A 88 31.17 -10.87 18.97
CA CYS A 88 32.38 -10.79 18.19
C CYS A 88 32.16 -10.03 16.88
N ARG A 89 32.75 -8.83 16.77
CA ARG A 89 32.68 -7.97 15.57
C ARG A 89 33.25 -8.60 14.31
N ARG A 90 34.27 -9.45 14.44
CA ARG A 90 34.96 -10.09 13.30
C ARG A 90 34.22 -11.31 12.78
N CYS A 91 33.78 -12.18 13.68
CA CYS A 91 33.17 -13.47 13.30
C CYS A 91 31.65 -13.45 13.36
N ARG A 92 31.04 -12.33 13.77
CA ARG A 92 29.58 -12.15 13.95
C ARG A 92 28.94 -13.26 14.78
N PHE A 93 29.66 -13.72 15.80
CA PHE A 93 29.16 -14.65 16.81
C PHE A 93 28.65 -13.90 18.01
N VAL A 94 27.57 -14.40 18.57
CA VAL A 94 26.97 -13.95 19.83
C VAL A 94 27.13 -15.08 20.85
N TRP A 95 27.65 -14.74 22.03
CA TRP A 95 27.71 -15.61 23.19
C TRP A 95 26.71 -15.13 24.24
N PHE A 96 26.12 -16.08 24.95
CA PHE A 96 25.16 -15.85 26.02
C PHE A 96 25.29 -16.93 27.09
N ASP A 97 25.00 -16.56 28.33
CA ASP A 97 24.97 -17.48 29.45
C ASP A 97 23.61 -18.22 29.51
N ALA A 98 23.50 -19.22 30.40
CA ALA A 98 22.53 -20.32 30.29
C ALA A 98 21.04 -19.95 30.22
N GLN A 99 20.66 -18.79 30.77
CA GLN A 99 19.27 -18.29 30.81
C GLN A 99 19.04 -17.11 29.86
N GLU A 100 20.10 -16.42 29.45
CA GLU A 100 20.02 -15.15 28.71
C GLU A 100 19.51 -15.29 27.27
N LEU A 101 19.75 -16.42 26.59
CA LEU A 101 19.16 -16.62 25.25
C LEU A 101 17.66 -16.87 25.33
N GLN A 102 17.21 -17.69 26.28
CA GLN A 102 15.79 -17.97 26.41
C GLN A 102 15.06 -16.70 26.86
N ASP A 103 15.67 -15.91 27.75
CA ASP A 103 15.13 -14.63 28.20
C ASP A 103 15.21 -13.56 27.11
N ALA A 104 16.31 -13.44 26.35
CA ALA A 104 16.39 -12.54 25.19
C ALA A 104 15.42 -12.92 24.08
N LEU A 105 15.27 -14.22 23.80
CA LEU A 105 14.28 -14.70 22.85
C LEU A 105 12.88 -14.45 23.40
N ASN A 106 12.55 -14.76 24.65
CA ASN A 106 11.23 -14.53 25.23
C ASN A 106 10.85 -13.06 25.35
N THR A 107 11.78 -12.18 25.76
CA THR A 107 11.61 -10.73 25.81
C THR A 107 11.50 -10.15 24.42
N SER A 108 12.37 -10.56 23.47
CA SER A 108 12.19 -10.17 22.07
C SER A 108 10.85 -10.70 21.54
N PHE A 109 10.45 -11.94 21.81
CA PHE A 109 9.19 -12.49 21.34
C PHE A 109 7.99 -11.86 22.04
N SER A 110 8.05 -11.41 23.29
CA SER A 110 6.91 -10.79 23.99
C SER A 110 6.80 -9.30 23.68
N GLU A 111 7.88 -8.53 23.74
CA GLU A 111 7.87 -7.11 23.39
C GLU A 111 7.80 -6.89 21.89
N VAL A 112 8.43 -7.74 21.07
CA VAL A 112 8.22 -7.74 19.62
C VAL A 112 6.85 -8.35 19.31
N SER A 113 6.27 -9.33 20.03
CA SER A 113 4.86 -9.71 19.79
C SER A 113 3.87 -8.67 20.27
N GLU A 114 4.20 -7.80 21.23
CA GLU A 114 3.30 -6.76 21.75
C GLU A 114 3.49 -5.42 21.02
N ARG A 115 4.71 -5.10 20.57
CA ARG A 115 4.99 -4.04 19.57
C ARG A 115 4.58 -4.47 18.18
N LEU A 116 4.77 -5.73 17.77
CA LEU A 116 4.10 -6.31 16.60
C LEU A 116 2.64 -6.64 16.91
N ALA A 117 2.06 -6.54 18.09
CA ALA A 117 0.58 -6.58 18.22
C ALA A 117 0.04 -5.18 17.97
N ARG A 118 0.75 -4.16 18.49
CA ARG A 118 0.50 -2.74 18.22
C ARG A 118 0.86 -2.30 16.79
N HIS A 119 1.79 -3.00 16.12
CA HIS A 119 2.22 -2.77 14.73
C HIS A 119 1.98 -3.98 13.81
N ARG A 120 1.37 -5.09 14.28
CA ARG A 120 0.79 -6.09 13.36
C ARG A 120 -0.38 -5.38 12.74
N ARG A 121 -0.12 -4.93 11.52
CA ARG A 121 -1.02 -5.20 10.42
C ARG A 121 -1.41 -6.68 10.54
N PRO A 122 -2.66 -7.04 10.86
CA PRO A 122 -3.05 -8.44 10.91
C PRO A 122 -2.62 -9.10 9.62
N VAL A 123 -1.75 -10.12 9.71
CA VAL A 123 -1.43 -10.95 8.55
C VAL A 123 -2.75 -11.59 8.17
N ILE A 124 -3.31 -11.11 7.07
CA ILE A 124 -4.50 -11.67 6.48
C ILE A 124 -4.12 -13.11 6.15
N THR A 125 -4.61 -14.05 6.95
CA THR A 125 -4.53 -15.46 6.59
C THR A 125 -5.27 -15.62 5.26
N GLY A 126 -4.98 -16.66 4.46
CA GLY A 126 -5.67 -16.85 3.17
C GLY A 126 -7.21 -16.82 3.28
N HIS A 127 -7.74 -17.09 4.47
CA HIS A 127 -9.15 -17.00 4.83
C HIS A 127 -9.65 -15.54 4.97
N ASP A 128 -8.88 -14.66 5.60
CA ASP A 128 -9.24 -13.26 5.81
C ASP A 128 -9.14 -12.43 4.52
N ALA A 129 -8.47 -12.90 3.47
CA ALA A 129 -8.34 -12.15 2.21
C ALA A 129 -9.67 -12.07 1.46
N TYR A 130 -10.59 -12.99 1.76
CA TYR A 130 -11.90 -13.13 1.13
C TYR A 130 -13.07 -12.78 2.06
N SER A 131 -12.83 -12.55 3.36
CA SER A 131 -13.86 -12.04 4.26
C SER A 131 -14.17 -10.57 3.91
N GLY A 132 -15.44 -10.29 3.64
CA GLY A 132 -15.88 -8.98 3.12
C GLY A 132 -15.65 -7.83 4.11
N PHE A 133 -15.86 -8.08 5.40
CA PHE A 133 -15.80 -7.08 6.46
C PHE A 133 -14.81 -7.52 7.54
N VAL A 134 -13.80 -6.70 7.80
CA VAL A 134 -12.86 -6.86 8.92
C VAL A 134 -12.80 -5.53 9.67
N GLU A 135 -12.59 -5.58 10.98
CA GLU A 135 -12.34 -4.37 11.77
C GLU A 135 -11.12 -3.63 11.21
N ALA A 136 -11.28 -2.33 10.93
CA ALA A 136 -10.21 -1.54 10.33
C ALA A 136 -9.08 -1.29 11.33
N SER A 137 -7.86 -1.09 10.80
CA SER A 137 -6.84 -0.44 11.62
C SER A 137 -7.30 0.96 12.00
N GLU A 138 -6.95 1.42 13.21
CA GLU A 138 -7.33 2.76 13.65
C GLU A 138 -6.86 3.82 12.65
N PRO A 139 -7.65 4.88 12.39
CA PRO A 139 -7.22 5.95 11.52
C PRO A 139 -5.94 6.62 12.03
N GLU A 140 -4.94 6.77 11.16
CA GLU A 140 -3.64 7.36 11.45
C GLU A 140 -3.74 8.89 11.45
N GLY A 141 -4.46 9.43 12.44
CA GLY A 141 -4.53 10.86 12.74
C GLY A 141 -5.66 11.64 12.07
N PHE A 142 -5.63 12.96 12.27
CA PHE A 142 -6.74 13.87 11.95
C PHE A 142 -7.15 13.88 10.47
N ARG A 143 -6.19 13.75 9.55
CA ARG A 143 -6.46 13.82 8.10
C ARG A 143 -7.32 12.65 7.63
N GLU A 144 -7.02 11.46 8.12
CA GLU A 144 -7.75 10.25 7.77
C GLU A 144 -9.19 10.31 8.30
N TRP A 145 -9.37 10.82 9.52
CA TRP A 145 -10.69 11.09 10.08
C TRP A 145 -11.52 12.04 9.22
N VAL A 146 -10.92 13.14 8.73
CA VAL A 146 -11.64 14.08 7.85
C VAL A 146 -12.10 13.39 6.57
N LEU A 147 -11.25 12.59 5.92
CA LEU A 147 -11.62 11.87 4.70
C LEU A 147 -12.75 10.88 4.95
N LEU A 148 -12.65 10.10 6.03
CA LEU A 148 -13.66 9.11 6.42
C LEU A 148 -15.00 9.78 6.75
N ILE A 149 -15.00 10.91 7.47
CA ILE A 149 -16.21 11.69 7.79
C ILE A 149 -16.87 12.22 6.52
N LEU A 150 -16.08 12.60 5.52
CA LEU A 150 -16.57 12.99 4.20
C LEU A 150 -17.05 11.81 3.34
N GLY A 151 -17.00 10.58 3.86
CA GLY A 151 -17.42 9.36 3.16
C GLY A 151 -16.41 8.88 2.12
N LEU A 152 -15.18 9.39 2.13
CA LEU A 152 -14.13 9.02 1.18
C LEU A 152 -13.34 7.80 1.66
N PRO A 153 -13.15 6.78 0.81
CA PRO A 153 -12.45 5.55 1.20
C PRO A 153 -10.94 5.78 1.30
N VAL A 154 -10.32 5.44 2.43
CA VAL A 154 -8.87 5.56 2.61
C VAL A 154 -8.20 4.20 2.44
N GLU A 155 -7.03 4.14 1.81
CA GLU A 155 -6.27 2.88 1.73
C GLU A 155 -5.86 2.41 3.14
N ASP A 156 -6.34 1.24 3.56
CA ASP A 156 -5.95 0.63 4.84
C ASP A 156 -4.49 0.16 4.78
N ARG A 157 -4.07 -0.33 3.61
CA ARG A 157 -2.72 -0.80 3.32
C ARG A 157 -2.34 -0.50 1.89
N ALA A 158 -1.68 0.63 1.68
CA ALA A 158 -1.07 0.96 0.39
C ALA A 158 0.04 -0.07 0.05
N PRO A 159 0.15 -0.53 -1.20
CA PRO A 159 1.32 -1.25 -1.68
C PRO A 159 2.59 -0.41 -1.47
N GLU A 160 3.74 -1.06 -1.21
CA GLU A 160 5.01 -0.34 -1.18
C GLU A 160 5.33 0.23 -2.56
N ARG A 161 5.69 1.53 -2.57
CA ARG A 161 5.96 2.26 -3.80
C ARG A 161 7.44 2.37 -4.08
N VAL A 162 7.85 2.01 -5.29
CA VAL A 162 9.26 2.02 -5.70
C VAL A 162 9.59 3.25 -6.55
N ARG A 163 8.66 3.72 -7.39
CA ARG A 163 8.86 4.84 -8.32
C ARG A 163 8.11 6.10 -7.91
N ARG A 164 8.61 7.25 -8.36
CA ARG A 164 7.91 8.53 -8.22
C ARG A 164 6.79 8.64 -9.28
N PRO A 165 5.54 8.97 -8.91
CA PRO A 165 4.40 8.99 -9.82
C PRO A 165 4.28 10.33 -10.56
N TRP A 166 5.25 10.58 -11.45
CA TRP A 166 5.35 11.87 -12.16
C TRP A 166 4.17 12.14 -13.07
N VAL A 167 3.60 11.11 -13.70
CA VAL A 167 2.45 11.27 -14.59
C VAL A 167 1.20 11.59 -13.77
N THR A 168 0.96 10.91 -12.66
CA THR A 168 -0.17 11.22 -11.76
C THR A 168 -0.10 12.65 -11.25
N TRP A 169 1.06 13.11 -10.78
CA TRP A 169 1.23 14.49 -10.29
C TRP A 169 1.09 15.52 -11.41
N GLY A 170 1.78 15.31 -12.53
CA GLY A 170 1.73 16.22 -13.67
C GLY A 170 0.31 16.34 -14.23
N LEU A 171 -0.40 15.21 -14.35
CA LEU A 171 -1.78 15.18 -14.80
C LEU A 171 -2.72 15.88 -13.81
N SER A 172 -2.53 15.69 -12.51
CA SER A 172 -3.32 16.36 -11.47
C SER A 172 -3.17 17.88 -11.56
N ILE A 173 -1.93 18.38 -11.71
CA ILE A 173 -1.65 19.81 -11.88
C ILE A 173 -2.32 20.34 -13.16
N LEU A 174 -2.20 19.59 -14.26
CA LEU A 174 -2.78 19.99 -15.54
C LEU A 174 -4.32 20.05 -15.49
N VAL A 175 -4.95 19.07 -14.85
CA VAL A 175 -6.41 19.03 -14.62
C VAL A 175 -6.86 20.23 -13.79
N VAL A 176 -6.16 20.53 -12.69
CA VAL A 176 -6.45 21.72 -11.87
C VAL A 176 -6.32 22.99 -12.70
N PHE A 177 -5.20 23.16 -13.39
CA PHE A 177 -4.91 24.36 -14.18
C PHE A 177 -5.98 24.60 -15.25
N ILE A 178 -6.31 23.59 -16.05
CA ILE A 178 -7.30 23.72 -17.13
C ILE A 178 -8.71 23.93 -16.54
N SER A 179 -9.08 23.24 -15.46
CA SER A 179 -10.39 23.43 -14.83
C SER A 179 -10.56 24.85 -14.28
N VAL A 180 -9.55 25.37 -13.58
CA VAL A 180 -9.56 26.75 -13.06
C VAL A 180 -9.63 27.76 -14.20
N LEU A 181 -8.83 27.57 -15.25
CA LEU A 181 -8.86 28.44 -16.43
C LEU A 181 -10.23 28.41 -17.11
N ALA A 182 -10.83 27.22 -17.27
CA ALA A 182 -12.15 27.07 -17.85
C ALA A 182 -13.24 27.79 -17.03
N TRP A 183 -13.13 27.82 -15.69
CA TRP A 183 -14.06 28.58 -14.85
C TRP A 183 -13.95 30.09 -15.05
N VAL A 184 -12.75 30.62 -15.29
CA VAL A 184 -12.55 32.05 -15.59
C VAL A 184 -13.29 32.46 -16.87
N TYR A 185 -13.29 31.60 -17.89
CA TYR A 185 -14.00 31.83 -19.17
C TYR A 185 -15.45 31.31 -19.18
N GLY A 186 -15.90 30.70 -18.08
CA GLY A 186 -17.27 30.25 -17.86
C GLY A 186 -17.75 29.18 -18.85
N GLU A 187 -19.05 29.23 -19.17
CA GLU A 187 -19.72 28.23 -20.02
C GLU A 187 -19.13 28.11 -21.42
N ALA A 188 -18.50 29.17 -21.94
CA ALA A 188 -17.89 29.16 -23.27
C ALA A 188 -16.80 28.07 -23.37
N SER A 189 -15.99 27.90 -22.33
CA SER A 189 -14.97 26.84 -22.28
C SER A 189 -15.58 25.45 -22.26
N VAL A 190 -16.68 25.25 -21.53
CA VAL A 190 -17.37 23.95 -21.48
C VAL A 190 -17.96 23.60 -22.84
N ARG A 191 -18.61 24.55 -23.51
CA ARG A 191 -19.14 24.37 -24.88
C ARG A 191 -18.02 24.10 -25.90
N MET A 192 -16.89 24.78 -25.77
CA MET A 192 -15.76 24.64 -26.70
C MET A 192 -14.95 23.35 -26.48
N LEU A 193 -14.74 22.92 -25.24
CA LEU A 193 -13.79 21.85 -24.93
C LEU A 193 -14.44 20.57 -24.39
N GLY A 194 -15.66 20.61 -23.85
CA GLY A 194 -16.33 19.46 -23.24
C GLY A 194 -17.08 18.63 -24.28
N PHE A 195 -17.01 17.30 -24.25
CA PHE A 195 -17.48 16.40 -25.31
C PHE A 195 -19.00 16.50 -25.53
N ILE A 196 -19.46 16.84 -26.74
CA ILE A 196 -20.90 16.96 -27.04
C ILE A 196 -21.27 15.76 -27.91
N PRO A 197 -22.10 14.82 -27.42
CA PRO A 197 -22.44 13.59 -28.16
C PRO A 197 -23.00 13.82 -29.57
N ALA A 198 -23.89 14.80 -29.73
CA ALA A 198 -24.48 15.14 -31.02
C ALA A 198 -23.45 15.70 -32.04
N GLU A 199 -22.32 16.20 -31.55
CA GLU A 199 -21.23 16.81 -32.34
C GLU A 199 -19.91 16.08 -32.09
N ALA A 200 -19.96 14.75 -31.96
CA ALA A 200 -18.84 13.95 -31.47
C ALA A 200 -17.51 14.21 -32.22
N PHE A 201 -17.56 14.52 -33.51
CA PHE A 201 -16.36 14.73 -34.33
C PHE A 201 -15.98 16.20 -34.54
N ARG A 202 -16.56 17.16 -33.81
CA ARG A 202 -16.16 18.57 -33.93
C ARG A 202 -14.68 18.73 -33.61
N TYR A 203 -14.05 19.70 -34.28
CA TYR A 203 -12.61 19.93 -34.22
C TYR A 203 -11.79 18.66 -34.49
N GLY A 204 -12.27 17.78 -35.38
CA GLY A 204 -11.59 16.51 -35.70
C GLY A 204 -11.61 15.47 -34.57
N GLY A 205 -12.52 15.59 -33.61
CA GLY A 205 -12.63 14.69 -32.46
C GLY A 205 -11.73 15.05 -31.29
N LEU A 206 -11.13 16.24 -31.27
CA LEU A 206 -10.29 16.71 -30.16
C LEU A 206 -11.01 16.67 -28.81
N THR A 207 -12.34 16.85 -28.83
CA THR A 207 -13.17 16.94 -27.62
C THR A 207 -13.37 15.64 -26.90
N TRP A 208 -13.06 14.51 -27.54
CA TRP A 208 -12.94 13.21 -26.88
C TRP A 208 -11.81 13.19 -25.84
N LEU A 209 -10.84 14.09 -25.95
CA LEU A 209 -9.70 14.20 -25.05
C LEU A 209 -9.82 15.40 -24.11
N THR A 210 -10.16 16.58 -24.65
CA THR A 210 -10.17 17.82 -23.85
C THR A 210 -11.23 17.80 -22.75
N ALA A 211 -12.31 17.04 -22.92
CA ALA A 211 -13.35 16.85 -21.90
C ALA A 211 -12.81 16.31 -20.57
N PHE A 212 -11.72 15.53 -20.60
CA PHE A 212 -11.06 14.97 -19.40
C PHE A 212 -10.63 16.05 -18.40
N PHE A 213 -10.25 17.22 -18.89
CA PHE A 213 -9.64 18.28 -18.09
C PHE A 213 -10.64 19.28 -17.52
N LEU A 214 -11.92 19.18 -17.88
CA LEU A 214 -12.97 20.12 -17.48
C LEU A 214 -13.79 19.55 -16.34
N HIS A 215 -14.12 20.38 -15.35
CA HIS A 215 -14.97 19.99 -14.23
C HIS A 215 -16.02 21.06 -13.97
N GLY A 216 -17.28 20.66 -13.79
CA GLY A 216 -18.40 21.59 -13.63
C GLY A 216 -18.46 22.29 -12.26
N SER A 217 -17.73 21.80 -11.26
CA SER A 217 -17.72 22.38 -9.91
C SER A 217 -16.45 22.01 -9.15
N LEU A 218 -16.19 22.73 -8.05
CA LEU A 218 -15.07 22.43 -7.15
C LEU A 218 -15.17 21.01 -6.57
N LEU A 219 -16.36 20.59 -6.14
CA LEU A 219 -16.57 19.25 -5.59
C LEU A 219 -16.30 18.18 -6.66
N HIS A 220 -16.73 18.41 -7.91
CA HIS A 220 -16.46 17.50 -9.02
C HIS A 220 -14.96 17.39 -9.31
N LEU A 221 -14.22 18.50 -9.28
CA LEU A 221 -12.76 18.51 -9.44
C LEU A 221 -12.05 17.78 -8.31
N VAL A 222 -12.35 18.14 -7.06
CA VAL A 222 -11.71 17.55 -5.87
C VAL A 222 -11.97 16.05 -5.79
N GLY A 223 -13.19 15.59 -6.09
CA GLY A 223 -13.51 14.16 -6.11
C GLY A 223 -12.69 13.37 -7.14
N ASN A 224 -12.52 13.90 -8.35
CA ASN A 224 -11.70 13.26 -9.38
C ASN A 224 -10.21 13.24 -8.98
N LEU A 225 -9.69 14.37 -8.48
CA LEU A 225 -8.30 14.44 -8.02
C LEU A 225 -8.04 13.49 -6.85
N TYR A 226 -8.99 13.36 -5.94
CA TYR A 226 -8.90 12.43 -4.82
C TYR A 226 -8.70 11.00 -5.32
N PHE A 227 -9.59 10.49 -6.18
CA PHE A 227 -9.47 9.13 -6.70
C PHE A 227 -8.28 8.93 -7.64
N LEU A 228 -7.91 9.96 -8.42
CA LEU A 228 -6.70 9.94 -9.24
C LEU A 228 -5.44 9.80 -8.38
N LEU A 229 -5.35 10.55 -7.28
CA LEU A 229 -4.21 10.50 -6.36
C LEU A 229 -4.23 9.25 -5.48
N LEU A 230 -5.41 8.74 -5.11
CA LEU A 230 -5.56 7.55 -4.28
C LEU A 230 -5.10 6.27 -5.00
N PHE A 231 -5.44 6.11 -6.28
CA PHE A 231 -5.16 4.89 -7.03
C PHE A 231 -4.09 5.06 -8.11
N GLY A 232 -3.98 6.26 -8.68
CA GLY A 232 -3.19 6.50 -9.88
C GLY A 232 -1.70 6.26 -9.70
N ASP A 233 -1.18 6.60 -8.54
CA ASP A 233 0.23 6.48 -8.23
C ASP A 233 0.68 5.01 -8.06
N ASN A 234 -0.13 4.18 -7.42
CA ASN A 234 0.06 2.73 -7.28
C ASN A 234 -0.03 2.04 -8.65
N VAL A 235 -0.92 2.49 -9.53
CA VAL A 235 -1.04 1.98 -10.89
C VAL A 235 0.13 2.46 -11.78
N GLU A 236 0.57 3.71 -11.64
CA GLU A 236 1.75 4.22 -12.35
C GLU A 236 3.02 3.46 -11.95
N ASP A 237 3.20 3.14 -10.66
CA ASP A 237 4.33 2.34 -10.19
C ASP A 237 4.31 0.94 -10.80
N ALA A 238 3.14 0.31 -10.87
CA ALA A 238 2.97 -1.03 -11.42
C ALA A 238 3.19 -1.12 -12.94
N LEU A 239 2.75 -0.10 -13.70
CA LEU A 239 2.79 -0.10 -15.17
C LEU A 239 3.99 0.66 -15.75
N GLY A 240 4.58 1.57 -14.98
CA GLY A 240 5.42 2.63 -15.48
C GLY A 240 4.65 3.72 -16.24
N PRO A 241 5.27 4.89 -16.46
CA PRO A 241 4.59 6.11 -16.89
C PRO A 241 3.94 5.99 -18.28
N ARG A 242 4.59 5.30 -19.23
CA ARG A 242 4.09 5.19 -20.62
C ARG A 242 2.82 4.34 -20.71
N ARG A 243 2.81 3.18 -20.05
CA ARG A 243 1.65 2.27 -20.06
C ARG A 243 0.51 2.85 -19.21
N TYR A 244 0.82 3.53 -18.11
CA TYR A 244 -0.16 4.26 -17.32
C TYR A 244 -0.85 5.37 -18.14
N ALA A 245 -0.11 6.18 -18.90
CA ALA A 245 -0.69 7.17 -19.80
C ALA A 245 -1.58 6.53 -20.88
N ALA A 246 -1.15 5.39 -21.45
CA ALA A 246 -1.95 4.64 -22.42
C ALA A 246 -3.26 4.09 -21.82
N LEU A 247 -3.22 3.60 -20.58
CA LEU A 247 -4.41 3.17 -19.84
C LEU A 247 -5.41 4.32 -19.67
N ILE A 248 -4.95 5.49 -19.20
CA ILE A 248 -5.81 6.67 -19.01
C ILE A 248 -6.46 7.08 -20.33
N LEU A 249 -5.66 7.15 -21.41
CA LEU A 249 -6.16 7.50 -22.73
C LEU A 249 -7.22 6.51 -23.21
N ALA A 250 -6.94 5.21 -23.14
CA ALA A 250 -7.87 4.17 -23.55
C ALA A 250 -9.17 4.20 -22.74
N ALA A 251 -9.08 4.38 -21.42
CA ALA A 251 -10.24 4.46 -20.54
C ALA A 251 -11.08 5.72 -20.78
N THR A 252 -10.43 6.86 -21.03
CA THR A 252 -11.13 8.11 -21.38
C THR A 252 -11.91 7.96 -22.69
N LEU A 253 -11.26 7.42 -23.73
CA LEU A 253 -11.89 7.21 -25.03
C LEU A 253 -13.02 6.19 -24.96
N ALA A 254 -12.82 5.06 -24.28
CA ALA A 254 -13.84 4.03 -24.11
C ALA A 254 -15.04 4.52 -23.28
N GLY A 255 -14.79 5.33 -22.23
CA GLY A 255 -15.83 5.96 -21.45
C GLY A 255 -16.68 6.91 -22.29
N ASN A 256 -16.04 7.85 -23.00
CA ASN A 256 -16.75 8.77 -23.88
C ASN A 256 -17.51 8.04 -24.99
N PHE A 257 -16.95 6.93 -25.50
CA PHE A 257 -17.60 6.11 -26.51
C PHE A 257 -18.86 5.43 -25.98
N LEU A 258 -18.80 4.83 -24.79
CA LEU A 258 -19.96 4.17 -24.21
C LEU A 258 -21.05 5.17 -23.79
N HIS A 259 -20.69 6.34 -23.30
CA HIS A 259 -21.64 7.44 -23.08
C HIS A 259 -22.30 7.87 -24.40
N TRP A 260 -21.51 8.07 -25.45
CA TRP A 260 -22.02 8.44 -26.77
C TRP A 260 -22.99 7.41 -27.35
N LEU A 261 -22.76 6.12 -27.13
CA LEU A 261 -23.70 5.07 -27.56
C LEU A 261 -25.05 5.15 -26.83
N GLY A 262 -25.06 5.55 -25.55
CA GLY A 262 -26.30 5.70 -24.78
C GLY A 262 -27.08 6.97 -25.11
N GLU A 263 -26.38 8.06 -25.42
CA GLU A 263 -26.98 9.38 -25.65
C GLU A 263 -26.42 10.09 -26.90
N PRO A 264 -26.46 9.47 -28.10
CA PRO A 264 -25.76 9.99 -29.28
C PRO A 264 -26.29 11.33 -29.80
N ARG A 265 -27.50 11.72 -29.39
CA ARG A 265 -28.16 12.98 -29.78
C ARG A 265 -28.10 14.05 -28.70
N SER A 266 -27.45 13.79 -27.57
CA SER A 266 -27.39 14.76 -26.48
C SER A 266 -26.57 15.98 -26.88
N GLN A 267 -27.12 17.15 -26.57
CA GLN A 267 -26.47 18.46 -26.74
C GLN A 267 -25.79 18.92 -25.45
N VAL A 268 -25.91 18.14 -24.37
CA VAL A 268 -25.31 18.47 -23.08
C VAL A 268 -23.83 18.04 -23.12
N PRO A 269 -22.87 18.95 -22.87
CA PRO A 269 -21.46 18.59 -22.85
C PRO A 269 -21.13 17.65 -21.69
N LEU A 270 -20.54 16.50 -22.01
CA LEU A 270 -19.86 15.61 -21.09
C LEU A 270 -18.48 16.20 -20.72
N ILE A 271 -18.23 16.33 -19.42
CA ILE A 271 -16.96 16.80 -18.86
C ILE A 271 -16.56 15.96 -17.65
N GLY A 272 -15.26 15.83 -17.41
CA GLY A 272 -14.70 15.20 -16.22
C GLY A 272 -13.72 14.08 -16.53
N ALA A 273 -12.79 13.88 -15.60
CA ALA A 273 -11.77 12.83 -15.70
C ALA A 273 -12.29 11.43 -15.32
N SER A 274 -13.53 11.33 -14.83
CA SER A 274 -14.03 10.16 -14.10
C SER A 274 -14.09 8.87 -14.92
N GLY A 275 -14.33 8.94 -16.23
CA GLY A 275 -14.25 7.78 -17.13
C GLY A 275 -12.83 7.20 -17.19
N GLY A 276 -11.81 8.05 -17.33
CA GLY A 276 -10.41 7.63 -17.30
C GLY A 276 -9.99 7.09 -15.94
N ILE A 277 -10.41 7.76 -14.85
CA ILE A 277 -10.15 7.31 -13.48
C ILE A 277 -10.84 5.99 -13.17
N SER A 278 -12.02 5.72 -13.72
CA SER A 278 -12.71 4.41 -13.60
C SER A 278 -11.87 3.27 -14.18
N GLY A 279 -11.12 3.54 -15.26
CA GLY A 279 -10.15 2.59 -15.81
C GLY A 279 -8.94 2.37 -14.90
N ILE A 280 -8.40 3.44 -14.29
CA ILE A 280 -7.34 3.35 -13.27
C ILE A 280 -7.80 2.50 -12.09
N LEU A 281 -8.96 2.84 -11.52
CA LEU A 281 -9.57 2.12 -10.40
C LEU A 281 -9.74 0.63 -10.72
N THR A 282 -10.27 0.32 -11.90
CA THR A 282 -10.47 -1.07 -12.32
C THR A 282 -9.14 -1.81 -12.43
N PHE A 283 -8.13 -1.20 -13.05
CA PHE A 283 -6.81 -1.80 -13.12
C PHE A 283 -6.21 -2.02 -11.72
N TYR A 284 -6.35 -1.04 -10.81
CA TYR A 284 -5.89 -1.13 -9.43
C TYR A 284 -6.50 -2.34 -8.71
N VAL A 285 -7.84 -2.47 -8.75
CA VAL A 285 -8.56 -3.58 -8.11
C VAL A 285 -8.08 -4.93 -8.61
N LEU A 286 -7.92 -5.07 -9.93
CA LEU A 286 -7.46 -6.30 -10.57
C LEU A 286 -5.98 -6.60 -10.29
N ARG A 287 -5.15 -5.56 -10.14
CA ARG A 287 -3.71 -5.70 -9.90
C ARG A 287 -3.38 -5.97 -8.43
N PHE A 288 -4.14 -5.38 -7.51
CA PHE A 288 -3.93 -5.45 -6.07
C PHE A 288 -5.12 -6.12 -5.35
N PRO A 289 -5.41 -7.40 -5.62
CA PRO A 289 -6.63 -8.06 -5.14
C PRO A 289 -6.72 -8.23 -3.62
N ARG A 290 -5.60 -8.02 -2.91
CA ARG A 290 -5.52 -8.09 -1.44
C ARG A 290 -5.56 -6.70 -0.78
N ALA A 291 -5.67 -5.63 -1.56
CA ALA A 291 -5.81 -4.29 -1.02
C ALA A 291 -7.15 -4.16 -0.28
N ARG A 292 -7.17 -3.27 0.71
CA ARG A 292 -8.35 -2.99 1.52
C ARG A 292 -8.51 -1.48 1.68
N LEU A 293 -9.78 -1.07 1.75
CA LEU A 293 -10.17 0.33 1.92
C LEU A 293 -10.90 0.47 3.24
N LYS A 294 -10.47 1.43 4.06
CA LYS A 294 -11.24 1.89 5.22
C LYS A 294 -12.39 2.72 4.73
N VAL A 295 -13.59 2.38 5.18
CA VAL A 295 -14.80 3.16 4.93
C VAL A 295 -15.49 3.45 6.24
N LEU A 296 -16.04 4.65 6.35
CA LEU A 296 -16.85 5.04 7.49
C LEU A 296 -18.28 4.59 7.29
N PHE A 297 -18.83 3.88 8.27
CA PHE A 297 -20.24 3.55 8.27
C PHE A 297 -20.93 4.21 9.46
N TRP A 298 -21.91 5.07 9.16
CA TRP A 298 -22.64 5.83 10.16
C TRP A 298 -23.89 5.06 10.58
N LEU A 299 -23.87 4.44 11.77
CA LEU A 299 -25.10 3.94 12.40
C LEU A 299 -25.55 4.90 13.49
N TRP A 300 -26.84 5.23 13.48
CA TRP A 300 -27.46 6.10 14.46
C TRP A 300 -27.24 5.65 15.93
N TRP A 301 -27.13 4.35 16.21
CA TRP A 301 -26.98 3.79 17.56
C TRP A 301 -25.53 3.51 18.03
N ARG A 302 -24.52 3.70 17.18
CA ARG A 302 -23.11 3.44 17.52
C ARG A 302 -22.26 4.57 16.95
N PRO A 303 -21.52 5.31 17.79
CA PRO A 303 -20.71 6.42 17.32
C PRO A 303 -19.54 5.88 16.51
N VAL A 304 -19.72 5.84 15.19
CA VAL A 304 -18.67 5.70 14.18
C VAL A 304 -18.01 4.31 14.11
N TRP A 305 -18.37 3.53 13.08
CA TRP A 305 -17.74 2.23 12.82
C TRP A 305 -16.87 2.33 11.56
N VAL A 306 -15.55 2.29 11.74
CA VAL A 306 -14.59 2.22 10.65
C VAL A 306 -14.39 0.75 10.30
N ILE A 307 -14.78 0.36 9.10
CA ILE A 307 -14.63 -1.02 8.60
C ILE A 307 -13.58 -1.06 7.50
N SER A 308 -12.79 -2.13 7.49
CA SER A 308 -11.85 -2.43 6.41
C SER A 308 -12.53 -3.36 5.42
N LEU A 309 -12.86 -2.81 4.27
CA LEU A 309 -13.59 -3.48 3.20
C LEU A 309 -12.59 -4.02 2.18
N SER A 310 -12.81 -5.24 1.69
CA SER A 310 -12.01 -5.74 0.56
C SER A 310 -12.20 -4.82 -0.65
N VAL A 311 -11.12 -4.51 -1.37
CA VAL A 311 -11.20 -3.65 -2.55
C VAL A 311 -12.16 -4.22 -3.61
N TRP A 312 -12.28 -5.55 -3.68
CA TRP A 312 -13.24 -6.25 -4.54
C TRP A 312 -14.69 -6.01 -4.15
N LEU A 313 -15.04 -6.13 -2.87
CA LEU A 313 -16.40 -5.89 -2.42
C LEU A 313 -16.77 -4.42 -2.61
N TRP A 314 -15.87 -3.50 -2.26
CA TRP A 314 -16.06 -2.07 -2.51
C TRP A 314 -16.30 -1.80 -4.01
N PHE A 315 -15.45 -2.35 -4.87
CA PHE A 315 -15.56 -2.18 -6.31
C PHE A 315 -16.82 -2.81 -6.90
N ALA A 316 -17.21 -4.00 -6.43
CA ALA A 316 -18.45 -4.66 -6.87
C ALA A 316 -19.69 -3.84 -6.52
N LEU A 317 -19.76 -3.29 -5.29
CA LEU A 317 -20.82 -2.38 -4.87
C LEU A 317 -20.82 -1.10 -5.72
N TRP A 318 -19.63 -0.53 -5.97
CA TRP A 318 -19.50 0.65 -6.81
C TRP A 318 -19.96 0.39 -8.25
N VAL A 319 -19.56 -0.73 -8.88
CA VAL A 319 -20.00 -1.14 -10.22
C VAL A 319 -21.51 -1.39 -10.25
N ALA A 320 -22.08 -2.04 -9.22
CA ALA A 320 -23.53 -2.22 -9.12
C ALA A 320 -24.26 -0.87 -9.08
N GLY A 321 -23.71 0.10 -8.34
CA GLY A 321 -24.18 1.49 -8.37
C GLY A 321 -24.06 2.14 -9.75
N GLN A 322 -22.96 1.89 -10.48
CA GLN A 322 -22.81 2.39 -11.85
C GLN A 322 -23.83 1.78 -12.81
N LEU A 323 -24.15 0.49 -12.68
CA LEU A 323 -25.16 -0.18 -13.49
C LEU A 323 -26.57 0.40 -13.23
N LEU A 324 -26.93 0.58 -11.96
CA LEU A 324 -28.19 1.22 -11.60
C LEU A 324 -28.24 2.67 -12.10
N GLY A 325 -27.15 3.42 -11.92
CA GLY A 325 -27.04 4.79 -12.41
C GLY A 325 -27.13 4.88 -13.94
N ALA A 326 -26.59 3.91 -14.68
CA ALA A 326 -26.71 3.86 -16.13
C ALA A 326 -28.17 3.65 -16.58
N LEU A 327 -28.96 2.85 -15.85
CA LEU A 327 -30.39 2.73 -16.11
C LEU A 327 -31.11 4.07 -15.88
N MET A 328 -30.77 4.78 -14.79
CA MET A 328 -31.33 6.10 -14.49
C MET A 328 -30.94 7.15 -15.55
N GLN A 329 -29.68 7.13 -15.98
CA GLN A 329 -29.17 7.99 -17.05
C GLN A 329 -29.94 7.77 -18.35
N ILE A 330 -30.13 6.51 -18.77
CA ILE A 330 -30.90 6.16 -19.98
C ILE A 330 -32.37 6.59 -19.83
N ALA A 331 -32.92 6.55 -18.61
CA ALA A 331 -34.26 7.08 -18.31
C ALA A 331 -34.32 8.62 -18.25
N GLY A 332 -33.22 9.32 -18.50
CA GLY A 332 -33.13 10.78 -18.48
C GLY A 332 -33.04 11.39 -17.08
N VAL A 333 -32.66 10.60 -16.08
CA VAL A 333 -32.58 11.02 -14.68
C VAL A 333 -31.12 11.17 -14.24
N GLY A 334 -30.77 12.39 -13.82
CA GLY A 334 -29.43 12.74 -13.34
C GLY A 334 -28.51 13.27 -14.45
N SER A 335 -27.37 13.80 -14.05
CA SER A 335 -26.40 14.47 -14.93
C SER A 335 -25.02 13.79 -14.95
N VAL A 336 -24.94 12.57 -14.39
CA VAL A 336 -23.69 11.82 -14.26
C VAL A 336 -23.63 10.78 -15.37
N SER A 337 -22.47 10.70 -16.04
CA SER A 337 -22.22 9.71 -17.08
C SER A 337 -21.79 8.37 -16.48
N TYR A 338 -22.76 7.61 -15.99
CA TYR A 338 -22.56 6.26 -15.48
C TYR A 338 -22.10 5.30 -16.58
N LEU A 339 -22.62 5.45 -17.80
CA LEU A 339 -22.11 4.74 -18.99
C LEU A 339 -20.64 5.08 -19.27
N GLY A 340 -20.23 6.34 -19.03
CA GLY A 340 -18.82 6.74 -19.13
C GLY A 340 -17.93 5.99 -18.13
N HIS A 341 -18.39 5.82 -16.89
CA HIS A 341 -17.67 5.04 -15.89
C HIS A 341 -17.55 3.57 -16.29
N LEU A 342 -18.63 2.95 -16.78
CA LEU A 342 -18.64 1.56 -17.24
C LEU A 342 -17.71 1.35 -18.46
N GLY A 343 -17.61 2.32 -19.36
CA GLY A 343 -16.65 2.27 -20.48
C GLY A 343 -15.21 2.30 -19.98
N GLY A 344 -14.93 3.11 -18.95
CA GLY A 344 -13.66 3.09 -18.23
C GLY A 344 -13.36 1.73 -17.58
N VAL A 345 -14.35 1.10 -16.95
CA VAL A 345 -14.23 -0.25 -16.37
C VAL A 345 -13.88 -1.29 -17.43
N ALA A 346 -14.56 -1.25 -18.58
CA ALA A 346 -14.28 -2.16 -19.69
C ALA A 346 -12.84 -2.00 -20.20
N ALA A 347 -12.38 -0.76 -20.39
CA ALA A 347 -11.01 -0.48 -20.82
C ALA A 347 -9.95 -0.90 -19.79
N GLY A 348 -10.16 -0.59 -18.50
CA GLY A 348 -9.25 -0.98 -17.43
C GLY A 348 -9.11 -2.51 -17.33
N THR A 349 -10.23 -3.24 -17.46
CA THR A 349 -10.24 -4.70 -17.51
C THR A 349 -9.47 -5.23 -18.71
N ALA A 350 -9.73 -4.69 -19.90
CA ALA A 350 -9.04 -5.08 -21.13
C ALA A 350 -7.52 -4.82 -21.04
N PHE A 351 -7.13 -3.68 -20.48
CA PHE A 351 -5.72 -3.30 -20.31
C PHE A 351 -5.01 -4.24 -19.33
N TRP A 352 -5.65 -4.59 -18.20
CA TRP A 352 -5.12 -5.57 -17.26
C TRP A 352 -4.98 -6.96 -17.89
N LEU A 353 -5.96 -7.40 -18.69
CA LEU A 353 -5.90 -8.66 -19.43
C LEU A 353 -4.79 -8.68 -20.48
N TRP A 354 -4.46 -7.54 -21.08
CA TRP A 354 -3.34 -7.40 -22.01
C TRP A 354 -2.00 -7.45 -21.27
N GLU A 355 -1.88 -6.75 -20.14
CA GLU A 355 -0.64 -6.69 -19.36
C GLU A 355 -0.29 -8.05 -18.75
N ARG A 356 -1.26 -8.81 -18.22
CA ARG A 356 -0.99 -10.15 -17.63
C ARG A 356 -0.48 -11.20 -18.62
N ARG A 357 -0.59 -10.94 -19.93
CA ARG A 357 -0.15 -11.86 -21.00
C ARG A 357 1.29 -11.60 -21.43
N ARG A 358 1.90 -10.51 -20.98
CA ARG A 358 3.30 -10.16 -21.18
C ARG A 358 4.10 -10.56 -19.95
#